data_AF-A0A2E7E6M0-F1
#
_entry.id   AF-A0A2E7E6M0-F1
#
_cell.length_a   1.000
_cell.length_b   1.000
_cell.length_c   1.000
_cell.angle_alpha   90.00
_cell.angle_beta   90.00
_cell.angle_gamma   90.00
#
_symmetry.space_group_name_H-M   'P 1'
#
loop_
_entity.id
_entity.type
_entity.pdbx_description
1 polymer ?
#
loop_
_entity_poly.entity_id
_entity_poly.type
_entity_poly.pdbx_seq_one_letter_code
_entity_poly.pdbx_strand_id
1 'polypeptide(L)'
;MSRIKNILHAGDNLINATFGGDPDASISARTGFHMASHHDPYWNRLGQIIDWGFAPIEDRHCLEAWENDQCEDYQDAERWDRIGLAVVVTPFCLVLGTVLRIRKWWQSL
;
A
#
# COMPACT_ATOMS: atom_id res chain seq x y z
N MET A 1 16.38 -12.09 -0.44
CA MET A 1 15.30 -11.50 0.38
C MET A 1 14.99 -12.41 1.56
N SER A 2 14.60 -11.87 2.71
CA SER A 2 14.23 -12.70 3.88
C SER A 2 12.88 -13.39 3.65
N ARG A 3 12.67 -14.58 4.22
CA ARG A 3 11.41 -15.34 4.09
C ARG A 3 10.18 -14.53 4.52
N ILE A 4 10.35 -13.70 5.56
CA ILE A 4 9.30 -12.84 6.09
C ILE A 4 8.88 -11.79 5.05
N LYS A 5 9.83 -11.16 4.36
CA LYS A 5 9.53 -10.19 3.31
C LYS A 5 8.72 -10.83 2.18
N ASN A 6 9.06 -12.05 1.77
CA ASN A 6 8.33 -12.76 0.71
C ASN A 6 6.91 -13.11 1.15
N ILE A 7 6.70 -13.52 2.41
CA ILE A 7 5.37 -13.82 2.94
C ILE A 7 4.51 -12.56 2.99
N LEU A 8 5.06 -11.43 3.47
CA LEU A 8 4.33 -10.16 3.52
C LEU A 8 3.97 -9.67 2.11
N HIS A 9 4.90 -9.78 1.16
CA HIS A 9 4.65 -9.42 -0.24
C HIS A 9 3.56 -10.30 -0.87
N ALA A 10 3.63 -11.62 -0.68
CA ALA A 10 2.61 -12.52 -1.19
C ALA A 10 1.24 -12.26 -0.55
N GLY A 11 1.21 -11.90 0.74
CA GLY A 11 -0.01 -11.51 1.43
C GLY A 11 -0.60 -10.21 0.88
N ASP A 12 0.23 -9.21 0.61
CA ASP A 12 -0.20 -7.94 0.02
C ASP A 12 -0.81 -8.14 -1.38
N ASN A 13 -0.10 -8.88 -2.24
CA ASN A 13 -0.58 -9.27 -3.56
C ASN A 13 -1.89 -10.06 -3.51
N LEU A 14 -2.03 -10.98 -2.55
CA LEU A 14 -3.26 -11.75 -2.35
C LEU A 14 -4.43 -10.83 -1.96
N ILE A 15 -4.22 -9.87 -1.05
CA ILE A 15 -5.25 -8.91 -0.66
C ILE A 15 -5.61 -8.03 -1.86
N ASN A 16 -4.63 -7.57 -2.64
CA ASN A 16 -4.87 -6.80 -3.86
C ASN A 16 -5.76 -7.57 -4.84
N ALA A 17 -5.40 -8.83 -5.13
CA ALA A 17 -6.17 -9.70 -6.02
C ALA A 17 -7.59 -9.99 -5.50
N THR A 18 -7.75 -10.14 -4.18
CA THR A 18 -9.06 -10.36 -3.55
C THR A 18 -10.01 -9.18 -3.79
N PHE A 19 -9.47 -7.97 -3.93
CA PHE A 19 -10.22 -6.74 -4.18
C PHE A 19 -10.02 -6.21 -5.61
N GLY A 20 -10.01 -7.14 -6.57
CA GLY A 20 -10.10 -6.83 -8.00
C GLY A 20 -8.84 -6.20 -8.60
N GLY A 21 -7.68 -6.38 -7.99
CA GLY A 21 -6.38 -5.97 -8.54
C GLY A 21 -5.61 -7.12 -9.17
N ASP A 22 -4.50 -6.80 -9.80
CA ASP A 22 -3.58 -7.79 -10.36
C ASP A 22 -2.86 -8.59 -9.25
N PRO A 23 -2.82 -9.93 -9.29
CA PRO A 23 -2.11 -10.75 -8.30
C PRO A 23 -0.59 -10.61 -8.31
N ASP A 24 0.00 -10.03 -9.35
CA ASP A 24 1.43 -9.74 -9.42
C ASP A 24 1.76 -8.33 -8.91
N ALA A 25 0.75 -7.46 -8.73
CA ALA A 25 0.90 -6.11 -8.21
C ALA A 25 0.58 -5.99 -6.71
N SER A 26 1.34 -5.12 -6.04
CA SER A 26 1.07 -4.71 -4.65
C SER A 26 -0.09 -3.70 -4.57
N ILE A 27 -0.72 -3.61 -3.40
CA ILE A 27 -1.75 -2.58 -3.14
C ILE A 27 -1.14 -1.19 -3.26
N SER A 28 0.10 -1.02 -2.76
CA SER A 28 0.83 0.23 -2.81
C SER A 28 1.14 0.66 -4.25
N ALA A 29 1.60 -0.25 -5.11
CA ALA A 29 1.88 0.05 -6.52
C ALA A 29 0.59 0.40 -7.28
N ARG A 30 -0.48 -0.36 -7.09
CA ARG A 30 -1.81 -0.04 -7.65
C ARG A 30 -2.30 1.33 -7.22
N THR A 31 -2.14 1.65 -5.93
CA THR A 31 -2.53 2.95 -5.39
C THR A 31 -1.69 4.07 -5.99
N GLY A 32 -0.36 3.88 -6.11
CA GLY A 32 0.57 4.83 -6.71
C GLY A 32 0.23 5.16 -8.16
N PHE A 33 -0.09 4.13 -8.96
CA PHE A 33 -0.57 4.31 -10.33
C PHE A 33 -1.80 5.21 -10.39
N HIS A 34 -2.84 4.92 -9.60
CA HIS A 34 -4.10 5.70 -9.64
C HIS A 34 -3.95 7.13 -9.10
N MET A 35 -3.07 7.33 -8.11
CA MET A 35 -2.70 8.67 -7.63
C MET A 35 -2.06 9.51 -8.73
N ALA A 36 -1.15 8.92 -9.51
CA ALA A 36 -0.42 9.61 -10.57
C ALA A 36 -1.25 9.81 -11.85
N SER A 37 -2.09 8.85 -12.21
CA SER A 37 -2.75 8.79 -13.53
C SER A 37 -4.13 9.42 -13.57
N HIS A 38 -4.91 9.35 -12.48
CA HIS A 38 -6.37 9.59 -12.56
C HIS A 38 -6.91 10.63 -11.58
N HIS A 39 -6.11 11.11 -10.62
CA HIS A 39 -6.54 12.03 -9.56
C HIS A 39 -7.84 11.59 -8.84
N ASP A 40 -8.14 10.29 -8.80
CA ASP A 40 -9.32 9.76 -8.13
C ASP A 40 -9.25 10.06 -6.62
N PRO A 41 -10.25 10.73 -6.02
CA PRO A 41 -10.24 11.07 -4.60
C PRO A 41 -10.13 9.88 -3.65
N TYR A 42 -10.65 8.71 -4.04
CA TYR A 42 -10.52 7.48 -3.25
C TYR A 42 -9.06 7.03 -3.19
N TRP A 43 -8.42 6.85 -4.34
CA TRP A 43 -7.04 6.38 -4.43
C TRP A 43 -6.07 7.37 -3.79
N ASN A 44 -6.30 8.68 -3.96
CA ASN A 44 -5.51 9.72 -3.28
C ASN A 44 -5.60 9.63 -1.76
N ARG A 45 -6.79 9.39 -1.19
CA ARG A 45 -6.96 9.24 0.26
C ARG A 45 -6.36 7.93 0.78
N LEU A 46 -6.58 6.83 0.05
CA LEU A 46 -5.99 5.54 0.42
C LEU A 46 -4.46 5.63 0.41
N GLY A 47 -3.88 6.26 -0.62
CA GLY A 47 -2.45 6.50 -0.73
C GLY A 47 -1.90 7.35 0.40
N GLN A 48 -2.59 8.43 0.80
CA GLN A 48 -2.19 9.22 1.98
C GLN A 48 -2.15 8.39 3.28
N ILE A 49 -3.10 7.46 3.45
CA ILE A 49 -3.13 6.57 4.63
C ILE A 49 -1.94 5.59 4.59
N ILE A 50 -1.68 5.00 3.42
CA ILE A 50 -0.57 4.06 3.24
C ILE A 50 0.76 4.79 3.44
N ASP A 51 0.99 5.91 2.75
CA ASP A 51 2.19 6.73 2.86
C ASP A 51 2.41 7.21 4.30
N TRP A 52 1.35 7.59 5.03
CA TRP A 52 1.47 7.90 6.46
C TRP A 52 1.97 6.71 7.29
N GLY A 53 1.51 5.49 6.96
CA GLY A 53 1.95 4.25 7.60
C GLY A 53 3.45 4.01 7.40
N PHE A 54 3.95 4.28 6.19
CA PHE A 54 5.34 4.04 5.80
C PHE A 54 6.29 5.24 5.98
N ALA A 55 5.76 6.44 6.25
CA ALA A 55 6.50 7.70 6.47
C ALA A 55 7.73 7.61 7.41
N PRO A 56 7.78 6.73 8.43
CA PRO A 56 9.00 6.60 9.24
C PRO A 56 10.19 6.00 8.48
N ILE A 57 9.92 5.25 7.41
CA ILE A 57 10.88 4.51 6.58
C ILE A 57 11.18 5.26 5.27
N GLU A 58 10.15 5.78 4.61
CA GLU A 58 10.24 6.37 3.26
C GLU A 58 9.19 7.46 3.04
N ASP A 59 9.44 8.37 2.08
CA ASP A 59 8.64 9.59 1.93
C ASP A 59 7.42 9.41 1.01
N ARG A 60 7.50 8.59 -0.05
CA ARG A 60 6.42 8.43 -1.05
C ARG A 60 6.21 6.96 -1.41
N HIS A 61 5.77 6.17 -0.43
CA HIS A 61 5.70 4.71 -0.54
C HIS A 61 4.89 4.21 -1.74
N CYS A 62 3.68 4.72 -1.96
CA CYS A 62 2.84 4.23 -3.05
C CYS A 62 3.41 4.56 -4.42
N LEU A 63 3.94 5.79 -4.59
CA LEU A 63 4.52 6.22 -5.86
C LEU A 63 5.82 5.47 -6.16
N GLU A 64 6.70 5.31 -5.18
CA GLU A 64 7.93 4.54 -5.34
C GLU A 64 7.63 3.05 -5.58
N ALA A 65 6.60 2.48 -4.94
CA ALA A 65 6.15 1.13 -5.21
C ALA A 65 5.72 0.98 -6.67
N TRP A 66 4.93 1.93 -7.19
CA TRP A 66 4.51 1.92 -8.60
C TRP A 66 5.68 2.07 -9.58
N GLU A 67 6.61 3.00 -9.32
CA GLU A 67 7.78 3.23 -10.17
C GLU A 67 8.73 2.02 -10.23
N ASN A 68 8.71 1.17 -9.20
CA ASN A 68 9.56 -0.01 -9.09
C ASN A 68 8.87 -1.34 -9.46
N ASP A 69 7.59 -1.30 -9.80
CA ASP A 69 6.79 -2.48 -10.13
C ASP A 69 6.78 -2.70 -11.66
N GLN A 70 6.81 -3.97 -12.08
CA GLN A 70 6.84 -4.38 -13.49
C GLN A 70 5.45 -4.74 -14.04
N CYS A 71 4.39 -4.57 -13.25
CA CYS A 71 3.02 -4.84 -13.67
C CYS A 71 2.61 -3.97 -14.87
N GLU A 72 2.03 -4.61 -15.88
CA GLU A 72 1.62 -3.96 -17.13
C GLU A 72 0.24 -3.28 -17.03
N ASP A 73 -0.62 -3.71 -16.09
CA ASP A 73 -1.99 -3.20 -15.94
C ASP A 73 -2.42 -3.04 -14.48
N TYR A 74 -2.87 -1.83 -14.13
CA TYR A 74 -3.38 -1.51 -12.80
C TYR A 74 -4.87 -1.23 -12.87
N GLN A 75 -5.67 -2.23 -12.51
CA GLN A 75 -7.12 -2.15 -12.62
C GLN A 75 -7.69 -1.16 -11.60
N ASP A 76 -8.75 -0.43 -11.96
CA ASP A 76 -9.56 0.27 -10.96
C ASP A 76 -10.38 -0.73 -10.12
N ALA A 77 -10.82 -0.33 -8.93
CA ALA A 77 -11.58 -1.16 -8.03
C ALA A 77 -13.08 -0.84 -8.10
N GLU A 78 -13.92 -1.88 -8.08
CA GLU A 78 -15.37 -1.72 -7.93
C GLU A 78 -15.72 -1.13 -6.55
N ARG A 79 -16.96 -0.66 -6.40
CA ARG A 79 -17.41 0.02 -5.18
C ARG A 79 -17.18 -0.80 -3.90
N TRP A 80 -17.48 -2.09 -3.93
CA TRP A 80 -17.34 -2.97 -2.77
C TRP A 80 -15.88 -3.29 -2.48
N ASP A 81 -15.07 -3.46 -3.52
CA ASP A 81 -13.63 -3.67 -3.41
C ASP A 81 -12.92 -2.45 -2.82
N ARG A 82 -13.32 -1.24 -3.24
CA ARG A 82 -12.84 0.02 -2.66
C ARG A 82 -13.13 0.09 -1.16
N ILE A 83 -14.34 -0.30 -0.74
CA ILE A 83 -14.69 -0.34 0.69
C ILE A 83 -13.86 -1.40 1.42
N GLY A 84 -13.74 -2.59 0.85
CA GLY A 84 -12.97 -3.71 1.42
C GLY A 84 -11.50 -3.35 1.63
N LEU A 85 -10.85 -2.80 0.59
CA LEU A 85 -9.49 -2.29 0.66
C LEU A 85 -9.32 -1.26 1.78
N ALA A 86 -10.21 -0.27 1.85
CA ALA A 86 -10.12 0.75 2.89
C ALA A 86 -10.25 0.16 4.31
N VAL A 87 -11.15 -0.82 4.49
CA VAL A 87 -11.36 -1.51 5.78
C VAL A 87 -10.15 -2.36 6.19
N VAL A 88 -9.44 -2.97 5.23
CA VAL A 88 -8.28 -3.83 5.51
C VAL A 88 -7.00 -2.99 5.68
N VAL A 89 -6.74 -2.09 4.75
CA VAL A 89 -5.49 -1.32 4.66
C VAL A 89 -5.38 -0.30 5.80
N THR A 90 -6.46 0.42 6.09
CA THR A 90 -6.43 1.49 7.11
C THR A 90 -5.98 1.00 8.49
N PRO A 91 -6.60 -0.02 9.12
CA PRO A 91 -6.16 -0.49 10.43
C PRO A 91 -4.75 -1.06 10.40
N PHE A 92 -4.35 -1.72 9.30
CA PHE A 92 -3.00 -2.23 9.14
C PHE A 92 -1.97 -1.09 9.14
N CYS A 93 -2.18 -0.05 8.33
CA CYS A 93 -1.31 1.12 8.26
C CYS A 93 -1.27 1.90 9.58
N LEU A 94 -2.40 2.00 10.29
CA LEU A 94 -2.45 2.63 11.62
C LEU A 94 -1.54 1.91 12.63
N VAL A 95 -1.65 0.58 12.71
CA VAL A 95 -0.81 -0.23 13.61
C VAL A 95 0.66 -0.16 13.19
N LEU A 96 0.95 -0.42 11.91
CA LEU A 96 2.31 -0.44 11.38
C LEU A 96 3.00 0.92 11.57
N GLY A 97 2.35 2.00 11.15
CA GLY A 97 2.88 3.35 11.26
C GLY A 97 3.15 3.78 12.69
N THR A 98 2.33 3.31 13.65
CA THR A 98 2.56 3.54 15.08
C THR A 98 3.79 2.79 15.58
N VAL A 99 3.87 1.49 15.28
CA VAL A 99 5.00 0.64 15.67
C VAL A 99 6.32 1.15 15.09
N LEU A 100 6.33 1.58 13.83
CA LEU A 100 7.53 2.09 13.16
C LEU A 100 8.02 3.41 13.77
N ARG A 101 7.10 4.33 14.10
CA ARG A 101 7.45 5.58 14.80
C ARG A 101 8.02 5.31 16.18
N ILE A 102 7.38 4.40 16.92
CA ILE A 102 7.84 3.95 18.23
C ILE A 102 9.27 3.37 18.13
N ARG A 103 9.52 2.46 17.19
CA ARG A 103 10.83 1.86 16.96
C ARG A 103 11.89 2.91 16.61
N LYS A 104 11.56 3.85 15.72
CA LYS A 104 12.46 4.94 15.30
C LYS A 104 12.82 5.85 16.48
N TRP A 105 11.85 6.17 17.33
CA TRP A 105 12.09 6.94 18.56
C TRP A 105 13.05 6.21 19.51
N TRP A 106 12.84 4.90 19.73
CA TRP A 106 13.74 4.10 20.56
C TRP A 106 15.19 4.04 20.05
N GLN A 107 15.38 4.11 18.74
CA GLN A 107 16.72 4.12 18.12
C GLN A 107 17.41 5.50 18.20
N SER A 108 16.66 6.55 18.56
CA SER A 108 17.19 7.91 18.71
C SER A 108 17.59 8.26 20.16
N LEU A 109 17.34 7.36 21.11
CA LEU A 109 17.79 7.42 22.51
C LEU A 109 19.16 6.74 22.66
#